data_AF-A0A964QUK1-F1
#
_entry.id   AF-A0A964QUK1-F1
#
_cell.length_a   1.000
_cell.length_b   1.000
_cell.length_c   1.000
_cell.angle_alpha   90.00
_cell.angle_beta   90.00
_cell.angle_gamma   90.00
#
_symmetry.space_group_name_H-M   'P 1'
#
loop_
_entity.id
_entity.type
_entity.pdbx_description
1 polymer ?
#
loop_
_entity_poly.entity_id
_entity_poly.type
_entity_poly.pdbx_seq_one_letter_code
_entity_poly.pdbx_strand_id
1 'polypeptide(L)' 'MPFEEALQKLEGVVEAMESDDLPLETLLARYEEGTKLAKHCQEKLAEAELKIQQLEKTAAGELKLKPMSPEPTED' A
#
# COMPACT_ATOMS: atom_id res chain seq x y z
N MET A 1 -0.74 -9.17 3.03
CA MET A 1 -1.10 -9.01 4.46
C MET A 1 -2.23 -7.99 4.58
N PRO A 2 -3.19 -8.16 5.49
CA PRO A 2 -4.17 -7.13 5.87
C PRO A 2 -3.49 -5.83 6.30
N PHE A 3 -4.21 -4.71 6.19
CA PHE A 3 -3.68 -3.40 6.56
C PHE A 3 -3.37 -3.33 8.06
N GLU A 4 -4.31 -3.78 8.90
CA GLU A 4 -4.22 -3.72 10.36
C GLU A 4 -3.04 -4.56 10.87
N GLU A 5 -2.81 -5.73 10.28
CA GLU A 5 -1.67 -6.58 10.62
C GLU A 5 -0.33 -5.96 10.18
N ALA A 6 -0.29 -5.33 9.00
CA ALA A 6 0.92 -4.64 8.54
C ALA A 6 1.24 -3.40 9.39
N LEU A 7 0.21 -2.65 9.80
CA LEU A 7 0.34 -1.50 10.68
C LEU A 7 0.85 -1.91 12.06
N GLN A 8 0.26 -2.96 12.66
CA GLN A 8 0.70 -3.47 13.95
C GLN A 8 2.16 -3.94 13.93
N LYS A 9 2.59 -4.59 12.83
CA LYS A 9 4.01 -4.97 12.67
C LYS A 9 4.92 -3.75 12.53
N LEU A 10 4.48 -2.72 11.79
CA LEU A 10 5.24 -1.49 11.63
C LEU A 10 5.43 -0.77 12.97
N GLU A 11 4.37 -0.68 13.78
CA GLU A 11 4.43 -0.11 15.13
C GLU A 11 5.43 -0.86 16.01
N GLY A 12 5.40 -2.20 15.99
CA GLY A 12 6.37 -3.01 16.73
C GLY A 12 7.81 -2.85 16.23
N VAL A 13 8.03 -2.64 14.93
CA VAL A 13 9.35 -2.32 14.37
C VAL A 13 9.84 -0.97 14.88
N VAL A 14 8.97 0.05 14.89
CA VAL A 14 9.32 1.39 15.41
C VAL A 14 9.65 1.31 16.89
N GLU A 15 8.82 0.65 17.70
CA GLU A 15 9.08 0.46 19.14
C GLU A 15 10.41 -0.26 19.39
N ALA A 16 10.74 -1.28 18.60
CA ALA A 16 12.03 -1.96 18.69
C ALA A 16 13.23 -1.08 18.31
N MET A 17 13.04 -0.07 17.46
CA MET A 17 14.07 0.89 17.05
C MET A 17 14.31 2.00 18.08
N GLU A 18 13.39 2.23 19.02
CA GLU A 18 13.50 3.25 20.07
C GLU A 18 14.42 2.84 21.24
N SER A 19 14.94 1.61 21.23
CA SER A 19 15.87 1.12 22.24
C SER A 19 17.29 1.69 22.06
N ASP A 20 17.82 2.34 23.10
CA ASP A 20 19.15 3.00 23.10
C ASP A 20 20.34 2.03 22.86
N ASP A 21 20.19 0.75 23.19
CA ASP A 21 21.24 -0.27 23.04
C ASP A 21 21.16 -1.09 21.74
N LEU A 22 20.44 -0.63 20.71
CA LEU A 22 20.27 -1.40 19.48
C LEU A 22 21.54 -1.39 18.62
N PRO A 23 22.14 -2.56 18.28
CA PRO A 23 23.30 -2.62 17.39
C PRO A 23 22.98 -2.05 16.01
N LEU A 24 23.94 -1.35 15.39
CA LEU A 24 23.78 -0.70 14.08
C LEU A 24 23.25 -1.64 12.99
N GLU A 25 23.78 -2.87 12.92
CA GLU A 25 23.31 -3.87 11.95
C GLU A 25 21.84 -4.24 12.16
N THR A 26 21.40 -4.32 13.42
CA THR A 26 20.00 -4.59 13.76
C THR A 26 19.13 -3.39 13.42
N LEU A 27 19.59 -2.17 13.71
CA LEU A 27 18.89 -0.94 13.33
C LEU A 27 18.65 -0.84 11.83
N LEU A 28 19.66 -1.16 11.01
CA LEU A 28 19.53 -1.19 9.55
C LEU A 28 18.51 -2.24 9.07
N ALA A 29 18.56 -3.45 9.63
CA ALA A 29 17.60 -4.50 9.30
C ALA A 29 16.16 -4.09 9.66
N ARG A 30 15.96 -3.48 10.83
CA ARG A 30 14.64 -2.96 11.26
C ARG A 30 14.16 -1.81 10.40
N TYR A 31 15.03 -0.90 10.00
CA TYR A 31 14.69 0.17 9.08
C TYR A 31 14.23 -0.37 7.71
N GLU A 32 14.93 -1.34 7.14
CA GLU A 32 14.51 -1.99 5.90
C GLU A 32 13.15 -2.71 6.03
N GLU A 33 12.92 -3.39 7.15
CA GLU A 33 11.63 -4.01 7.44
C GLU A 33 10.52 -2.96 7.55
N GLY A 34 10.74 -1.90 8.34
CA GLY A 34 9.79 -0.82 8.55
C GLY A 34 9.45 -0.09 7.25
N THR A 35 10.43 0.20 6.40
CA THR A 35 10.19 0.83 5.09
C THR A 35 9.35 -0.05 4.16
N LYS A 36 9.56 -1.37 4.16
CA LYS A 36 8.73 -2.32 3.40
C LYS A 36 7.28 -2.35 3.92
N LEU A 37 7.11 -2.39 5.25
CA LEU A 37 5.78 -2.38 5.88
C LEU A 37 5.04 -1.06 5.61
N ALA A 38 5.71 0.08 5.77
CA ALA A 38 5.16 1.40 5.49
C ALA A 38 4.69 1.52 4.03
N LYS A 39 5.52 1.06 3.08
CA LYS A 39 5.15 1.01 1.66
C LYS A 39 3.91 0.15 1.42
N HIS A 40 3.84 -1.05 2.03
CA HIS A 40 2.67 -1.92 1.91
C HIS A 40 1.39 -1.27 2.46
N CYS A 41 1.48 -0.57 3.60
CA CYS A 41 0.36 0.18 4.16
C CYS A 41 -0.11 1.29 3.20
N GLN A 42 0.81 2.05 2.62
CA GLN A 42 0.49 3.09 1.62
C GLN A 42 -0.21 2.50 0.39
N GLU A 43 0.26 1.37 -0.13
CA GLU A 43 -0.38 0.68 -1.26
C GLU A 43 -1.80 0.25 -0.92
N LYS A 44 -2.04 -0.28 0.28
CA LYS A 44 -3.38 -0.68 0.74
C LYS A 44 -4.33 0.50 0.85
N LEU A 45 -3.86 1.64 1.36
CA LEU A 45 -4.64 2.86 1.44
C LEU A 45 -4.99 3.40 0.03
N ALA A 46 -4.02 3.40 -0.88
CA ALA A 46 -4.25 3.81 -2.27
C ALA A 46 -5.27 2.91 -3.00
N GLU A 47 -5.21 1.59 -2.79
CA GLU A 47 -6.21 0.65 -3.30
C GLU A 47 -7.61 0.96 -2.75
N ALA A 48 -7.72 1.27 -1.45
CA ALA A 48 -8.99 1.60 -0.81
C ALA A 48 -9.58 2.91 -1.33
N GLU A 49 -8.74 3.94 -1.47
CA GLU A 49 -9.14 5.23 -2.04
C GLU A 49 -9.65 5.09 -3.47
N LEU A 50 -8.94 4.34 -4.32
CA LEU A 50 -9.36 4.08 -5.69
C LEU A 50 -10.74 3.41 -5.76
N LYS A 51 -11.01 2.45 -4.87
CA LYS A 51 -12.32 1.79 -4.78
C LYS A 51 -13.42 2.76 -4.38
N ILE A 52 -13.17 3.63 -3.40
CA ILE A 52 -14.13 4.67 -2.99
C ILE A 52 -14.44 5.59 -4.17
N GLN A 53 -13.42 6.10 -4.87
CA GLN A 53 -13.60 6.96 -6.04
C GLN A 53 -14.39 6.27 -7.16
N GLN A 54 -14.20 4.96 -7.37
CA GLN A 54 -14.99 4.20 -8.34
C GLN A 54 -16.45 4.07 -7.91
N LEU A 55 -16.71 3.80 -6.63
CA LEU A 55 -18.07 3.72 -6.08
C LEU A 55 -18.79 5.07 -6.18
N GLU A 56 -18.13 6.18 -5.86
CA GLU A 56 -18.69 7.53 -6.01
C GLU A 56 -19.05 7.84 -7.47
N LYS A 57 -18.18 7.49 -8.43
CA LYS A 57 -18.47 7.64 -9.87
C LYS A 57 -19.69 6.82 -10.29
N THR A 58 -19.86 5.61 -9.76
CA THR A 58 -21.05 4.78 -10.05
C THR A 58 -22.32 5.33 -9.39
N ALA A 59 -22.24 5.80 -8.15
CA ALA A 59 -23.38 6.35 -7.40
C ALA A 59 -23.85 7.71 -7.96
N ALA A 60 -22.93 8.50 -8.50
CA ALA A 60 -23.22 9.75 -9.21
C ALA A 60 -23.75 9.55 -10.64
N GLY A 61 -23.89 8.30 -11.11
CA GLY A 61 -24.61 7.97 -12.34
C GLY A 61 -23.83 8.06 -13.65
N GLU A 62 -22.49 8.22 -13.63
CA GLU A 62 -21.70 8.25 -14.86
C GLU A 62 -20.60 7.18 -14.88
N LEU A 63 -20.86 6.09 -15.61
CA LEU A 63 -19.85 5.16 -16.10
C LEU A 63 -19.44 5.57 -17.52
N LYS A 64 -18.37 6.37 -17.67
CA LYS A 64 -17.67 6.43 -18.96
C LYS A 64 -16.76 5.21 -19.08
N LEU A 65 -17.24 4.22 -19.83
CA LEU A 65 -16.39 3.18 -20.39
C LEU A 65 -15.34 3.88 -21.27
N LYS A 66 -14.05 3.71 -20.97
CA LYS A 66 -13.07 3.82 -22.05
C LYS A 66 -13.29 2.59 -22.93
N PRO A 67 -13.65 2.74 -24.22
CA PRO A 67 -13.59 1.61 -25.12
C PRO A 67 -12.14 1.15 -25.14
N MET A 68 -11.89 -0.04 -24.61
CA MET A 68 -10.73 -0.81 -25.03
C MET A 68 -11.06 -1.26 -26.44
N SER A 69 -10.66 -0.48 -27.43
CA SER A 69 -10.56 -1.00 -28.78
C SER A 69 -9.56 -2.16 -28.71
N PRO A 70 -9.93 -3.42 -29.02
CA PRO A 70 -8.92 -4.28 -29.60
C PRO A 70 -8.48 -3.55 -30.88
N GLU A 71 -7.20 -3.25 -31.03
CA GLU A 71 -6.66 -3.11 -32.38
C GLU A 71 -6.47 -4.54 -32.89
N PRO A 72 -7.28 -5.02 -33.87
CA PRO A 72 -6.82 -6.07 -34.73
C PRO A 72 -5.98 -5.41 -35.82
N THR A 73 -4.70 -5.75 -35.90
CA THR A 73 -4.06 -5.88 -37.22
C THR A 73 -3.08 -7.05 -37.17
N GLU A 74 -3.53 -8.15 -37.76
CA GLU A 74 -2.71 -9.10 -38.51
C GLU A 74 -2.02 -8.34 -39.67
N ASP A 75 -0.69 -8.21 -39.62
CA ASP A 75 0.33 -8.77 -40.56
C ASP A 75 1.73 -8.35 -40.08
#